data_AF-A0A151X7Y2-F1
#
_entry.id   AF-A0A151X7Y2-F1
#
_cell.length_a   1.000
_cell.length_b   1.000
_cell.length_c   1.000
_cell.angle_alpha   90.00
_cell.angle_beta   90.00
_cell.angle_gamma   90.00
#
_symmetry.space_group_name_H-M   'P 1'
#
loop_
_entity.id
_entity.type
_entity.pdbx_description
1 polymer ?
#
loop_
_entity_poly.entity_id
_entity_poly.type
_entity_poly.pdbx_seq_one_letter_code
_entity_poly.pdbx_strand_id
1 'polypeptide(L)'
;MSLTLTLTGTNSVLATSYFPALNLSDGEYELGLTNFETYNTIPNITSANNKFYFDTDKTISIPEGSYELSAIANEIECAYQVDFTKPNNIGSILGYSSSRVIQPNKWYSSDKPVNIMNVSVIRVECNITSGAYNNDKSTHTIHEFATNIPPGYKLSDTPINVIYLPVIVRNVTDITIRIVAQNGQLINFRGEEISVRLHVRRRR
;
A
#
# COMPACT_ATOMS: atom_id res chain seq x y z
N MET A 1 11.48 12.71 -29.23
CA MET A 1 10.89 11.35 -29.09
C MET A 1 9.93 11.33 -27.89
N SER A 2 8.91 10.48 -27.93
CA SER A 2 8.04 10.14 -26.80
C SER A 2 7.79 8.64 -26.84
N LEU A 3 7.74 7.99 -25.68
CA LEU A 3 7.52 6.56 -25.54
C LEU A 3 6.73 6.23 -24.28
N THR A 4 5.97 5.14 -24.34
CA THR A 4 5.17 4.64 -23.23
C THR A 4 5.71 3.29 -22.81
N LEU A 5 5.92 3.11 -21.50
CA LEU A 5 6.41 1.87 -20.92
C LEU A 5 5.32 1.31 -20.00
N THR A 6 4.98 0.04 -20.17
CA THR A 6 4.06 -0.66 -19.26
C THR A 6 4.84 -1.74 -18.55
N LEU A 7 4.83 -1.72 -17.22
CA LEU A 7 5.42 -2.76 -16.38
C LEU A 7 4.29 -3.44 -15.62
N THR A 8 4.25 -4.77 -15.67
CA THR A 8 3.29 -5.57 -14.90
C THR A 8 4.00 -6.61 -14.05
N GLY A 9 3.33 -7.07 -12.99
CA GLY A 9 3.83 -8.13 -12.12
C GLY A 9 3.00 -8.26 -10.86
N THR A 10 3.26 -9.31 -10.07
CA THR A 10 2.49 -9.62 -8.86
C THR A 10 3.17 -9.18 -7.56
N ASN A 11 4.32 -8.51 -7.69
CA ASN A 11 5.13 -8.01 -6.58
C ASN A 11 5.21 -6.48 -6.66
N SER A 12 5.32 -5.82 -5.52
CA SER A 12 5.48 -4.36 -5.43
C SER A 12 6.83 -3.82 -5.90
N VAL A 13 7.67 -4.67 -6.49
CA VAL A 13 8.88 -4.29 -7.21
C VAL A 13 8.74 -4.84 -8.62
N LEU A 14 8.46 -3.95 -9.58
CA LEU A 14 8.37 -4.28 -10.99
C LEU A 14 9.68 -3.89 -11.65
N ALA A 15 10.42 -4.84 -12.20
CA ALA A 15 11.71 -4.60 -12.84
C ALA A 15 11.70 -5.17 -14.25
N THR A 16 12.28 -4.43 -15.20
CA THR A 16 12.49 -4.90 -16.57
C THR A 16 13.83 -4.40 -17.10
N SER A 17 14.46 -5.21 -17.94
CA SER A 17 15.69 -4.89 -18.64
C SER A 17 15.44 -4.72 -20.14
N TYR A 18 16.15 -3.80 -20.78
CA TYR A 18 16.05 -3.48 -22.20
C TYR A 18 17.35 -3.80 -22.92
N PHE A 19 17.24 -4.60 -23.99
CA PHE A 19 18.35 -4.88 -24.90
C PHE A 19 17.83 -4.88 -26.36
N PRO A 20 18.22 -3.89 -27.19
CA PRO A 20 19.13 -2.78 -26.90
C PRO A 20 18.54 -1.77 -25.89
N ALA A 21 19.41 -1.00 -25.24
CA ALA A 21 19.01 0.03 -24.27
C ALA A 21 18.14 1.11 -24.94
N LEU A 22 17.23 1.70 -24.17
CA LEU A 22 16.46 2.86 -24.64
C LEU A 22 17.38 4.07 -24.70
N ASN A 23 17.70 4.52 -25.92
CA ASN A 23 18.60 5.65 -26.14
C ASN A 23 17.85 6.98 -25.96
N LEU A 24 18.17 7.69 -24.89
CA LEU A 24 17.66 9.01 -24.53
C LEU A 24 18.77 10.08 -24.61
N SER A 25 19.88 9.81 -25.32
CA SER A 25 21.05 10.70 -25.35
C SER A 25 20.89 11.94 -26.23
N ASP A 26 19.82 12.02 -27.03
CA ASP A 26 19.57 13.12 -27.98
C ASP A 26 18.97 14.38 -27.32
N GLY A 27 18.72 14.36 -26.00
CA GLY A 27 18.22 15.51 -25.26
C GLY A 27 17.97 15.21 -23.79
N GLU A 28 17.36 16.17 -23.11
CA GLU A 28 16.89 16.00 -21.73
C GLU A 28 15.48 15.38 -21.76
N TYR A 29 15.26 14.35 -20.95
CA TYR A 29 13.99 13.62 -20.88
C TYR A 29 13.36 13.72 -19.51
N GLU A 30 12.04 13.57 -19.48
CA GLU A 30 11.24 13.55 -18.27
C GLU A 30 10.24 12.39 -18.32
N LEU A 31 9.90 11.86 -17.15
CA LEU A 31 9.05 10.68 -16.98
C LEU A 31 7.93 11.00 -16.00
N GLY A 32 6.72 10.57 -16.33
CA GLY A 32 5.56 10.65 -15.45
C GLY A 32 4.73 9.38 -15.46
N LEU A 33 4.00 9.14 -14.38
CA LEU A 33 3.00 8.08 -14.31
C LEU A 33 1.74 8.51 -15.06
N THR A 34 1.20 7.62 -15.89
CA THR A 34 -0.06 7.86 -16.63
C THR A 34 -1.19 6.95 -16.20
N ASN A 35 -0.88 5.77 -15.66
CA ASN A 35 -1.87 4.82 -15.19
C ASN A 35 -1.25 3.89 -14.15
N PHE A 36 -2.01 3.60 -13.11
CA PHE A 36 -1.75 2.56 -12.13
C PHE A 36 -3.02 1.73 -11.97
N GLU A 37 -2.89 0.40 -12.04
CA GLU A 37 -4.01 -0.52 -11.87
C GLU A 37 -3.58 -1.74 -11.04
N THR A 38 -4.42 -2.13 -10.09
CA THR A 38 -4.36 -3.40 -9.35
C THR A 38 -5.71 -3.65 -8.66
N TYR A 39 -5.76 -4.61 -7.73
CA TYR A 39 -6.88 -4.78 -6.80
C TYR A 39 -6.47 -4.39 -5.39
N ASN A 40 -7.40 -3.80 -4.64
CA ASN A 40 -7.15 -3.45 -3.24
C ASN A 40 -7.22 -4.69 -2.35
N THR A 41 -6.15 -5.46 -2.31
CA THR A 41 -5.98 -6.67 -1.47
C THR A 41 -4.94 -6.45 -0.37
N ILE A 42 -4.67 -5.19 -0.02
CA ILE A 42 -3.74 -4.82 1.04
C ILE A 42 -4.27 -5.40 2.36
N PRO A 43 -3.54 -6.30 3.04
CA PRO A 43 -4.06 -6.98 4.22
C PRO A 43 -4.11 -6.01 5.40
N ASN A 44 -5.26 -5.97 6.08
CA ASN A 44 -5.42 -5.29 7.35
C ASN A 44 -5.36 -6.25 8.55
N ILE A 45 -5.72 -7.52 8.33
CA ILE A 45 -5.48 -8.62 9.27
C ILE A 45 -4.22 -9.37 8.85
N THR A 46 -3.27 -9.48 9.79
CA THR A 46 -1.98 -10.16 9.63
C THR A 46 -1.67 -10.93 10.91
N SER A 47 -0.66 -11.80 10.90
CA SER A 47 -0.15 -12.47 12.11
C SER A 47 0.23 -11.54 13.26
N ALA A 48 0.43 -10.25 13.00
CA ALA A 48 0.70 -9.23 14.01
C ALA A 48 -0.56 -8.73 14.75
N ASN A 49 -1.77 -9.03 14.26
CA ASN A 49 -3.02 -8.50 14.82
C ASN A 49 -4.25 -9.40 14.58
N ASN A 50 -4.08 -10.71 14.40
CA ASN A 50 -5.17 -11.60 14.03
C ASN A 50 -5.75 -12.46 15.16
N LYS A 51 -5.38 -12.23 16.42
CA LYS A 51 -5.81 -13.10 17.53
C LYS A 51 -6.89 -12.49 18.39
N PHE A 52 -7.86 -13.31 18.75
CA PHE A 52 -8.74 -13.09 19.90
C PHE A 52 -8.35 -14.06 21.01
N TYR A 53 -8.23 -13.53 22.22
CA TYR A 53 -7.98 -14.31 23.43
C TYR A 53 -9.24 -14.31 24.27
N PHE A 54 -9.75 -15.50 24.57
CA PHE A 54 -10.97 -15.70 25.33
C PHE A 54 -10.71 -16.51 26.59
N ASP A 55 -11.47 -16.23 27.65
CA ASP A 55 -11.25 -16.83 28.98
C ASP A 55 -9.77 -16.70 29.40
N THR A 56 -9.26 -17.64 30.20
CA THR A 56 -7.85 -17.61 30.66
C THR A 56 -6.88 -18.02 29.54
N ASP A 57 -7.23 -18.99 28.69
CA ASP A 57 -6.27 -19.67 27.80
C ASP A 57 -6.79 -20.03 26.40
N LYS A 58 -7.99 -19.59 25.97
CA LYS A 58 -8.49 -19.92 24.62
C LYS A 58 -8.05 -18.86 23.61
N THR A 59 -7.77 -19.29 22.39
CA THR A 59 -7.36 -18.39 21.31
C THR A 59 -8.02 -18.77 20.00
N ILE A 60 -8.55 -17.78 19.29
CA ILE A 60 -9.01 -17.91 17.90
C ILE A 60 -8.17 -16.98 17.04
N SER A 61 -7.71 -17.48 15.89
CA SER A 61 -6.99 -16.67 14.90
C SER A 61 -7.88 -16.42 13.70
N ILE A 62 -8.00 -15.15 13.31
CA ILE A 62 -8.65 -14.74 12.07
C ILE A 62 -7.67 -15.01 10.91
N PRO A 63 -8.12 -15.57 9.77
CA PRO A 63 -7.26 -15.71 8.60
C PRO A 63 -6.72 -14.35 8.16
N GLU A 64 -5.45 -14.31 7.76
CA GLU A 64 -4.86 -13.08 7.21
C GLU A 64 -5.59 -12.66 5.93
N GLY A 65 -5.80 -11.36 5.78
CA GLY A 65 -6.54 -10.84 4.64
C GLY A 65 -6.96 -9.40 4.81
N SER A 66 -7.85 -8.99 3.90
CA SER A 66 -8.37 -7.64 3.80
C SER A 66 -9.87 -7.70 4.07
N TYR A 67 -10.30 -7.06 5.14
CA TYR A 67 -11.67 -7.12 5.65
C TYR A 67 -12.27 -5.71 5.71
N GLU A 68 -13.53 -5.55 5.33
CA GLU A 68 -14.23 -4.27 5.43
C GLU A 68 -14.66 -3.94 6.86
N LEU A 69 -14.88 -2.65 7.15
CA LEU A 69 -15.45 -2.18 8.41
C LEU A 69 -16.84 -2.78 8.70
N SER A 70 -17.66 -2.98 7.67
CA SER A 70 -18.96 -3.65 7.79
C SER A 70 -18.84 -5.07 8.37
N ALA A 71 -17.71 -5.75 8.12
CA ALA A 71 -17.40 -7.07 8.68
C ALA A 71 -16.81 -7.00 10.11
N ILE A 72 -16.46 -5.80 10.58
CA ILE A 72 -15.75 -5.54 11.83
C ILE A 72 -16.55 -4.50 12.63
N ALA A 73 -17.64 -4.94 13.28
CA ALA A 73 -18.51 -4.04 14.04
C ALA A 73 -17.76 -3.32 15.18
N ASN A 74 -18.09 -2.03 15.38
CA ASN A 74 -17.48 -1.14 16.39
C ASN A 74 -17.91 -1.44 17.83
N GLU A 75 -18.91 -2.30 18.00
CA GLU A 75 -19.47 -2.68 19.28
C GLU A 75 -19.41 -4.19 19.39
N ILE A 76 -18.79 -4.66 20.47
CA ILE A 76 -18.62 -6.08 20.73
C ILE A 76 -19.38 -6.42 22.02
N GLU A 77 -20.32 -7.35 21.88
CA GLU A 77 -20.85 -8.13 22.97
C GLU A 77 -20.33 -9.55 22.81
N CYS A 78 -19.56 -10.03 23.79
CA CYS A 78 -19.04 -11.38 23.80
C CYS A 78 -19.65 -12.17 24.94
N ALA A 79 -20.03 -13.43 24.68
CA ALA A 79 -20.43 -14.37 25.72
C ALA A 79 -19.27 -14.79 26.65
N TYR A 80 -18.03 -14.42 26.28
CA TYR A 80 -16.80 -14.74 27.00
C TYR A 80 -16.00 -13.47 27.27
N GLN A 81 -15.11 -13.54 28.27
CA GLN A 81 -14.14 -12.49 28.53
C GLN A 81 -13.19 -12.40 27.33
N VAL A 82 -12.83 -11.19 26.90
CA VAL A 82 -11.81 -10.99 25.86
C VAL A 82 -10.63 -10.21 26.43
N ASP A 83 -9.43 -10.72 26.21
CA ASP A 83 -8.18 -10.16 26.73
C ASP A 83 -7.34 -9.52 25.61
N PHE A 84 -7.29 -8.18 25.58
CA PHE A 84 -6.45 -7.42 24.65
C PHE A 84 -5.05 -7.12 25.19
N THR A 85 -4.69 -7.64 26.38
CA THR A 85 -3.33 -7.50 26.95
C THR A 85 -2.30 -8.41 26.31
N LYS A 86 -2.77 -9.47 25.65
CA LYS A 86 -1.93 -10.46 24.99
C LYS A 86 -1.37 -9.91 23.66
N PRO A 87 -0.16 -10.34 23.24
CA PRO A 87 0.42 -9.89 21.97
C PRO A 87 -0.38 -10.37 20.76
N ASN A 88 -0.24 -9.67 19.64
CA ASN A 88 -0.91 -9.99 18.36
C ASN A 88 -2.43 -9.98 18.40
N ASN A 89 -3.01 -9.29 19.38
CA ASN A 89 -4.45 -9.18 19.49
C ASN A 89 -5.02 -8.22 18.43
N ILE A 90 -6.27 -8.48 18.08
CA ILE A 90 -7.05 -7.71 17.11
C ILE A 90 -7.48 -6.32 17.62
N GLY A 91 -7.33 -6.04 18.93
CA GLY A 91 -7.76 -4.79 19.57
C GLY A 91 -7.18 -3.53 18.93
N SER A 92 -5.96 -3.61 18.40
CA SER A 92 -5.32 -2.49 17.67
C SER A 92 -6.12 -2.00 16.46
N ILE A 93 -6.82 -2.89 15.76
CA ILE A 93 -7.69 -2.56 14.62
C ILE A 93 -9.05 -2.07 15.12
N LEU A 94 -9.59 -2.78 16.12
CA LEU A 94 -10.91 -2.54 16.72
C LEU A 94 -10.95 -1.30 17.63
N GLY A 95 -9.83 -0.60 17.81
CA GLY A 95 -9.75 0.57 18.66
C GLY A 95 -9.77 0.27 20.17
N TYR A 96 -9.51 -0.96 20.60
CA TYR A 96 -9.32 -1.31 22.01
C TYR A 96 -7.86 -1.18 22.42
N SER A 97 -7.62 -0.62 23.61
CA SER A 97 -6.28 -0.45 24.17
C SER A 97 -5.66 -1.80 24.54
N SER A 98 -4.34 -1.94 24.36
CA SER A 98 -3.59 -3.15 24.68
C SER A 98 -3.46 -3.44 26.18
N SER A 99 -4.15 -2.69 27.04
CA SER A 99 -4.26 -2.95 28.48
C SER A 99 -5.66 -3.43 28.88
N ARG A 100 -6.57 -3.55 27.90
CA ARG A 100 -8.00 -3.74 28.15
C ARG A 100 -8.37 -5.21 28.22
N VAL A 101 -9.26 -5.50 29.17
CA VAL A 101 -9.94 -6.79 29.31
C VAL A 101 -11.43 -6.50 29.39
N ILE A 102 -12.23 -7.07 28.49
CA ILE A 102 -13.68 -6.89 28.47
C ILE A 102 -14.36 -8.11 29.07
N GLN A 103 -15.42 -7.89 29.87
CA GLN A 103 -16.12 -8.95 30.58
C GLN A 103 -17.26 -9.56 29.74
N PRO A 104 -17.69 -10.80 30.02
CA PRO A 104 -18.79 -11.43 29.32
C PRO A 104 -20.12 -10.66 29.41
N ASN A 105 -20.96 -10.81 28.39
CA ASN A 105 -22.38 -10.40 28.35
C ASN A 105 -22.61 -8.91 28.68
N LYS A 106 -21.69 -8.06 28.20
CA LYS A 106 -21.79 -6.61 28.34
C LYS A 106 -21.33 -5.93 27.06
N TRP A 107 -22.01 -4.86 26.71
CA TRP A 107 -21.65 -3.99 25.60
C TRP A 107 -20.44 -3.13 25.94
N TYR A 108 -19.47 -3.10 25.03
CA TYR A 108 -18.27 -2.29 25.14
C TYR A 108 -17.99 -1.54 23.84
N SER A 109 -17.94 -0.21 23.93
CA SER A 109 -17.37 0.63 22.87
C SER A 109 -15.84 0.60 22.89
N SER A 110 -15.23 0.79 21.72
CA SER A 110 -13.80 0.99 21.55
C SER A 110 -13.29 2.22 22.32
N ASP A 111 -12.00 2.22 22.68
CA ASP A 111 -11.33 3.37 23.32
C ASP A 111 -10.94 4.44 22.29
N LYS A 112 -10.70 4.01 21.05
CA LYS A 112 -10.22 4.82 19.92
C LYS A 112 -11.10 4.54 18.70
N PRO A 113 -11.09 5.44 17.69
CA PRO A 113 -11.67 5.13 16.40
C PRO A 113 -11.10 3.82 15.83
N VAL A 114 -11.96 3.01 15.21
CA VAL A 114 -11.54 1.79 14.51
C VAL A 114 -10.63 2.17 13.35
N ASN A 115 -9.48 1.49 13.27
CA ASN A 115 -8.45 1.76 12.26
C ASN A 115 -8.16 0.50 11.44
N ILE A 116 -8.93 0.33 10.36
CA ILE A 116 -8.89 -0.82 9.46
C ILE A 116 -7.90 -0.61 8.32
N MET A 117 -7.59 0.63 7.96
CA MET A 117 -6.70 0.95 6.84
C MET A 117 -5.29 1.22 7.36
N ASN A 118 -4.38 0.25 7.20
CA ASN A 118 -2.96 0.43 7.54
C ASN A 118 -2.18 1.24 6.48
N VAL A 119 -2.64 1.23 5.23
CA VAL A 119 -2.06 1.99 4.11
C VAL A 119 -3.10 3.00 3.63
N SER A 120 -2.84 4.28 3.89
CA SER A 120 -3.69 5.39 3.44
C SER A 120 -3.21 6.01 2.13
N VAL A 121 -1.91 5.90 1.85
CA VAL A 121 -1.26 6.53 0.71
C VAL A 121 -0.32 5.54 0.04
N ILE A 122 -0.43 5.47 -1.28
CA ILE A 122 0.45 4.70 -2.16
C ILE A 122 1.36 5.67 -2.89
N ARG A 123 2.66 5.36 -2.89
CA ARG A 123 3.68 6.03 -3.68
C ARG A 123 4.22 5.08 -4.73
N VAL A 124 4.33 5.59 -5.94
CA VAL A 124 5.03 4.92 -7.04
C VAL A 124 6.40 5.55 -7.17
N GLU A 125 7.46 4.77 -6.98
CA GLU A 125 8.85 5.21 -7.10
C GLU A 125 9.50 4.66 -8.36
N CYS A 126 10.34 5.45 -9.03
CA CYS A 126 11.07 5.03 -10.22
C CYS A 126 12.58 5.34 -10.11
N ASN A 127 13.42 4.31 -10.25
CA ASN A 127 14.87 4.42 -10.05
C ASN A 127 15.59 5.38 -11.02
N ILE A 128 14.98 5.73 -12.16
CA ILE A 128 15.59 6.58 -13.19
C ILE A 128 15.17 8.05 -13.13
N THR A 129 14.40 8.47 -12.12
CA THR A 129 13.95 9.87 -11.96
C THR A 129 14.61 10.56 -10.79
N SER A 130 14.68 11.90 -10.80
CA SER A 130 15.06 12.72 -9.64
C SER A 130 14.13 13.92 -9.46
N GLY A 131 14.32 14.70 -8.38
CA GLY A 131 13.56 15.94 -8.15
C GLY A 131 12.34 15.80 -7.24
N ALA A 132 12.10 14.62 -6.66
CA ALA A 132 11.11 14.43 -5.60
C ALA A 132 11.77 14.44 -4.23
N TYR A 133 11.11 15.05 -3.23
CA TYR A 133 11.60 15.14 -1.85
C TYR A 133 10.50 14.76 -0.86
N ASN A 134 10.88 14.08 0.21
CA ASN A 134 10.01 13.78 1.35
C ASN A 134 10.76 14.16 2.64
N ASN A 135 10.28 15.20 3.33
CA ASN A 135 10.92 15.75 4.54
C ASN A 135 12.44 15.95 4.35
N ASP A 136 12.81 16.78 3.37
CA ASP A 136 14.19 17.14 2.98
C ASP A 136 15.06 15.98 2.45
N LYS A 137 14.51 14.77 2.36
CA LYS A 137 15.21 13.62 1.77
C LYS A 137 14.81 13.48 0.31
N SER A 138 15.81 13.44 -0.56
CA SER A 138 15.60 13.10 -1.98
C SER A 138 14.97 11.70 -2.08
N THR A 139 13.95 11.56 -2.91
CA THR A 139 13.25 10.31 -3.19
C THR A 139 13.06 10.14 -4.70
N HIS A 140 12.57 8.97 -5.07
CA HIS A 140 12.27 8.62 -6.45
C HIS A 140 10.75 8.59 -6.73
N THR A 141 9.93 9.21 -5.87
CA THR A 141 8.47 9.20 -5.97
C THR A 141 8.02 10.00 -7.20
N ILE A 142 7.44 9.32 -8.19
CA ILE A 142 6.90 9.94 -9.41
C ILE A 142 5.41 10.27 -9.31
N HIS A 143 4.70 9.62 -8.39
CA HIS A 143 3.28 9.85 -8.13
C HIS A 143 2.88 9.36 -6.74
N GLU A 144 1.92 10.04 -6.12
CA GLU A 144 1.37 9.72 -4.81
C GLU A 144 -0.15 9.89 -4.84
N PHE A 145 -0.90 8.91 -4.32
CA PHE A 145 -2.36 8.95 -4.26
C PHE A 145 -2.91 8.16 -3.06
N ALA A 146 -4.14 8.45 -2.64
CA ALA A 146 -4.79 7.81 -1.51
C ALA A 146 -5.63 6.58 -1.89
N THR A 147 -5.70 5.58 -1.01
CA THR A 147 -6.56 4.40 -1.16
C THR A 147 -7.99 4.71 -0.73
N ASN A 148 -8.80 5.24 -1.66
CA ASN A 148 -10.17 5.68 -1.37
C ASN A 148 -11.25 4.62 -1.62
N ILE A 149 -10.87 3.35 -1.73
CA ILE A 149 -11.79 2.25 -2.02
C ILE A 149 -11.68 1.13 -0.97
N PRO A 150 -12.77 0.39 -0.69
CA PRO A 150 -12.72 -0.74 0.22
C PRO A 150 -11.83 -1.89 -0.31
N PRO A 151 -11.41 -2.82 0.58
CA PRO A 151 -10.84 -4.10 0.17
C PRO A 151 -11.65 -4.85 -0.89
N GLY A 152 -10.98 -5.52 -1.82
CA GLY A 152 -11.61 -6.36 -2.86
C GLY A 152 -12.04 -5.60 -4.12
N TYR A 153 -12.01 -4.27 -4.12
CA TYR A 153 -12.34 -3.46 -5.29
C TYR A 153 -11.11 -3.20 -6.18
N LYS A 154 -11.35 -2.93 -7.47
CA LYS A 154 -10.31 -2.53 -8.42
C LYS A 154 -9.73 -1.18 -8.00
N LEU A 155 -8.42 -1.13 -7.77
CA LEU A 155 -7.66 0.07 -7.50
C LEU A 155 -7.08 0.59 -8.80
N SER A 156 -7.68 1.65 -9.34
CA SER A 156 -7.24 2.28 -10.58
C SER A 156 -7.03 3.77 -10.34
N ASP A 157 -5.83 4.24 -10.64
CA ASP A 157 -5.45 5.65 -10.56
C ASP A 157 -4.90 6.11 -11.93
N THR A 158 -5.53 7.14 -12.48
CA THR A 158 -5.12 7.81 -13.72
C THR A 158 -4.93 9.28 -13.40
N PRO A 159 -3.68 9.78 -13.25
CA PRO A 159 -3.44 11.16 -12.86
C PRO A 159 -4.07 12.14 -13.85
N ILE A 160 -4.94 13.04 -13.36
CA ILE A 160 -5.55 14.09 -14.19
C ILE A 160 -4.45 15.00 -14.78
N ASN A 161 -3.49 15.37 -13.95
CA ASN A 161 -2.30 16.11 -14.33
C ASN A 161 -1.08 15.26 -14.05
N VAL A 162 -0.42 14.78 -15.11
CA VAL A 162 0.80 13.99 -14.99
C VAL A 162 1.95 14.89 -14.56
N ILE A 163 2.53 14.59 -13.41
CA ILE A 163 3.78 15.21 -12.96
C ILE A 163 4.94 14.54 -13.69
N TYR A 164 5.77 15.34 -14.36
CA TYR A 164 6.96 14.85 -15.05
C TYR A 164 8.21 15.21 -14.26
N LEU A 165 9.01 14.20 -13.93
CA LEU A 165 10.28 14.35 -13.26
C LEU A 165 11.45 14.10 -14.21
N PRO A 166 12.58 14.82 -14.06
CA PRO A 166 13.77 14.60 -14.89
C PRO A 166 14.25 13.16 -14.85
N VAL A 167 14.51 12.59 -16.03
CA VAL A 167 15.20 11.30 -16.17
C VAL A 167 16.70 11.52 -16.05
N ILE A 168 17.35 10.79 -15.13
CA ILE A 168 18.78 10.99 -14.82
C ILE A 168 19.72 10.09 -15.63
N VAL A 169 19.18 9.22 -16.48
CA VAL A 169 19.93 8.23 -17.25
C VAL A 169 19.74 8.45 -18.75
N ARG A 170 20.86 8.46 -19.50
CA ARG A 170 20.84 8.69 -20.96
C ARG A 170 20.63 7.41 -21.80
N ASN A 171 21.04 6.26 -21.29
CA ASN A 171 20.81 4.95 -21.92
C ASN A 171 20.18 4.04 -20.88
N VAL A 172 18.89 3.81 -21.01
CA VAL A 172 18.14 3.04 -20.00
C VAL A 172 18.25 1.55 -20.33
N THR A 173 19.03 0.83 -19.53
CA THR A 173 19.11 -0.63 -19.56
C THR A 173 18.08 -1.27 -18.63
N ASP A 174 17.76 -0.64 -17.52
CA ASP A 174 16.91 -1.21 -16.48
C ASP A 174 15.99 -0.15 -15.87
N ILE A 175 14.72 -0.51 -15.72
CA ILE A 175 13.73 0.29 -14.99
C ILE A 175 13.16 -0.57 -13.88
N THR A 176 13.18 -0.02 -12.68
CA THR A 176 12.58 -0.59 -11.49
C THR A 176 11.55 0.40 -10.94
N ILE A 177 10.32 -0.08 -10.80
CA ILE A 177 9.23 0.59 -10.12
C ILE A 177 9.01 -0.06 -8.77
N ARG A 178 8.95 0.74 -7.72
CA ARG A 178 8.60 0.29 -6.37
C ARG A 178 7.27 0.91 -5.96
N ILE A 179 6.39 0.09 -5.42
CA ILE A 179 5.10 0.52 -4.89
C ILE A 179 5.17 0.46 -3.37
N VAL A 180 5.20 1.62 -2.73
CA VAL A 180 5.44 1.76 -1.28
C VAL A 180 4.31 2.50 -0.58
N ALA A 181 4.13 2.20 0.70
CA ALA A 181 3.20 2.88 1.59
C ALA A 181 3.74 4.23 2.07
N GLN A 182 2.93 4.97 2.83
CA GLN A 182 3.30 6.27 3.41
C GLN A 182 4.57 6.27 4.27
N ASN A 183 4.99 5.11 4.78
CA ASN A 183 6.19 4.93 5.59
C ASN A 183 7.41 4.44 4.78
N GLY A 184 7.28 4.26 3.45
CA GLY A 184 8.34 3.77 2.57
C GLY A 184 8.48 2.24 2.51
N GLN A 185 7.64 1.49 3.23
CA GLN A 185 7.62 0.03 3.14
C GLN A 185 6.91 -0.44 1.86
N LEU A 186 7.39 -1.53 1.28
CA LEU A 186 6.72 -2.15 0.13
C LEU A 186 5.32 -2.64 0.54
N ILE A 187 4.33 -2.34 -0.29
CA ILE A 187 2.96 -2.80 -0.07
C ILE A 187 2.87 -4.29 -0.44
N ASN A 188 2.06 -5.06 0.28
CA ASN A 188 1.75 -6.44 -0.11
C ASN A 188 0.35 -6.48 -0.74
N PHE A 189 0.29 -6.68 -2.06
CA PHE A 189 -0.96 -6.88 -2.81
C PHE A 189 -1.37 -8.36 -2.91
N ARG A 190 -0.85 -9.23 -2.03
CA ARG A 190 -1.22 -10.66 -1.94
C ARG A 190 -1.12 -11.46 -3.25
N GLY A 191 -0.23 -11.04 -4.14
CA GLY A 191 -0.03 -11.68 -5.44
C GLY A 191 -0.97 -11.21 -6.55
N GLU A 192 -1.80 -10.18 -6.30
CA GLU A 192 -2.59 -9.54 -7.35
C GLU A 192 -1.71 -8.91 -8.41
N GLU A 193 -2.19 -8.91 -9.65
CA GLU A 193 -1.51 -8.24 -10.75
C GLU A 193 -1.51 -6.73 -10.53
N ILE A 194 -0.34 -6.13 -10.68
CA ILE A 194 -0.08 -4.70 -10.65
C ILE A 194 0.34 -4.30 -12.05
N SER A 195 -0.22 -3.22 -12.57
CA SER A 195 0.11 -2.65 -13.88
C SER A 195 0.41 -1.15 -13.73
N VAL A 196 1.58 -0.75 -14.22
CA VAL A 196 2.07 0.63 -14.17
C VAL A 196 2.40 1.08 -15.58
N ARG A 197 1.81 2.20 -16.02
CA ARG A 197 2.11 2.84 -17.29
C ARG A 197 2.85 4.15 -17.08
N LEU A 198 4.05 4.23 -17.61
CA LEU A 198 4.90 5.41 -17.61
C LEU A 198 4.88 6.06 -18.99
N HIS A 199 4.93 7.38 -19.02
CA HIS A 199 5.16 8.14 -20.24
C HIS A 199 6.48 8.90 -20.11
N VAL A 200 7.37 8.67 -21.07
CA VAL A 200 8.67 9.33 -21.18
C VAL A 200 8.61 10.26 -22.38
N ARG A 201 8.99 11.52 -22.18
CA ARG A 201 9.01 12.53 -23.25
C ARG A 201 10.23 13.42 -23.14
N ARG A 202 10.66 13.98 -24.27
CA ARG A 202 11.72 14.99 -24.30
C ARG A 202 11.21 16.28 -23.65
N ARG A 203 12.00 16.82 -22.72
CA ARG A 203 11.75 18.11 -22.08
C ARG A 203 11.87 19.21 -23.15
N ARG A 204 10.85 20.06 -23.22
CA ARG A 204 10.83 21.22 -24.14
C ARG A 204 11.63 22.38 -23.57
#